data_AF-A0A225LXH3-F1
#
_entry.id   AF-A0A225LXH3-F1
#
_cell.length_a   1.000
_cell.length_b   1.000
_cell.length_c   1.000
_cell.angle_alpha   90.00
_cell.angle_beta   90.00
_cell.angle_gamma   90.00
#
_symmetry.space_group_name_H-M   'P 1'
#
loop_
_entity.id
_entity.type
_entity.pdbx_description
1 polymer ?
#
loop_
_entity_poly.entity_id
_entity_poly.type
_entity_poly.pdbx_seq_one_letter_code
_entity_poly.pdbx_strand_id
1 'polypeptide(L)'
;MSPTAEYADILARLADTLESRLPERGGDPRSSYSAGLLARGPDAFLKKIGEEATELVMAAKDGVPERIVSEAADLWFHTLVALTHYKLRPEDVLRELARREGVSGLAEKAARGSGGAP
;
A
#
# COMPACT_ATOMS: atom_id res chain seq x y z
N MET A 1 6.73 -23.22 12.61
CA MET A 1 6.33 -22.59 11.33
C MET A 1 7.58 -21.95 10.73
N SER A 2 7.86 -22.09 9.42
CA SER A 2 9.01 -21.41 8.81
C SER A 2 8.81 -19.89 8.86
N PRO A 3 9.84 -19.05 9.05
CA PRO A 3 9.71 -17.59 9.02
C PRO A 3 9.01 -17.09 7.75
N THR A 4 9.24 -17.75 6.62
CA THR A 4 8.58 -17.46 5.33
C THR A 4 7.07 -17.69 5.35
N ALA A 5 6.58 -18.66 6.13
CA ALA A 5 5.14 -18.91 6.28
C ALA A 5 4.48 -17.90 7.24
N GLU A 6 5.25 -17.28 8.14
CA GLU A 6 4.76 -16.26 9.07
C GLU A 6 4.47 -14.91 8.38
N TYR A 7 5.21 -14.59 7.32
CA TYR A 7 5.04 -13.35 6.56
C TYR A 7 4.13 -13.48 5.33
N ALA A 8 3.78 -14.70 4.93
CA ALA A 8 3.00 -14.96 3.71
C ALA A 8 1.63 -14.24 3.69
N ASP A 9 1.08 -13.93 4.87
CA ASP A 9 -0.23 -13.30 5.04
C ASP A 9 -0.18 -11.93 5.75
N ILE A 10 1.01 -11.34 5.94
CA ILE A 10 1.17 -10.13 6.76
C ILE A 10 0.28 -8.98 6.29
N LEU A 11 0.14 -8.79 4.97
CA LEU A 11 -0.71 -7.74 4.41
C LEU A 11 -2.19 -7.98 4.73
N ALA A 12 -2.65 -9.23 4.67
CA ALA A 12 -4.02 -9.60 5.04
C ALA A 12 -4.27 -9.33 6.53
N ARG A 13 -3.36 -9.77 7.41
CA ARG A 13 -3.47 -9.52 8.87
C ARG A 13 -3.44 -8.03 9.23
N LEU A 14 -2.62 -7.24 8.54
CA LEU A 14 -2.60 -5.79 8.68
C LEU A 14 -3.91 -5.17 8.19
N ALA A 15 -4.45 -5.62 7.06
CA ALA A 15 -5.74 -5.15 6.57
C ALA A 15 -6.88 -5.47 7.53
N ASP A 16 -6.94 -6.67 8.10
CA ASP A 16 -7.93 -7.05 9.10
C ASP A 16 -7.84 -6.16 10.35
N THR A 17 -6.61 -5.86 10.78
CA THR A 17 -6.36 -4.92 11.87
C THR A 17 -6.84 -3.52 11.52
N LEU A 18 -6.55 -3.01 10.32
CA LEU A 18 -6.96 -1.67 9.87
C LEU A 18 -8.47 -1.56 9.73
N GLU A 19 -9.14 -2.58 9.20
CA GLU A 19 -10.59 -2.65 9.15
C GLU A 19 -11.20 -2.55 10.55
N SER A 20 -10.62 -3.23 11.54
CA SER A 20 -11.06 -3.15 12.94
C SER A 20 -10.89 -1.74 13.55
N ARG A 21 -10.16 -0.83 12.88
CA ARG A 21 -9.93 0.55 13.31
C ARG A 21 -10.75 1.59 12.54
N LEU A 22 -11.61 1.15 11.62
CA LEU A 22 -12.56 2.02 10.95
C LEU A 22 -13.50 2.69 11.97
N PRO A 23 -13.84 3.99 11.82
CA PRO A 23 -14.76 4.68 12.72
C PRO A 23 -16.11 3.98 12.87
N GLU A 24 -16.68 3.47 11.77
CA GLU A 24 -17.94 2.73 11.76
C GLU A 24 -17.85 1.35 12.45
N ARG A 25 -16.64 0.84 12.69
CA ARG A 25 -16.38 -0.39 13.46
C ARG A 25 -15.93 -0.10 14.90
N GLY A 26 -16.06 1.15 15.36
CA GLY A 26 -15.73 1.56 16.73
C GLY A 26 -14.25 1.84 16.98
N GLY A 27 -13.44 2.07 15.94
CA GLY A 27 -12.05 2.48 16.12
C GLY A 27 -11.94 3.82 16.85
N ASP A 28 -11.23 3.86 17.99
CA ASP A 28 -11.00 5.08 18.77
C ASP A 28 -9.68 5.76 18.36
N PRO A 29 -9.72 6.97 17.75
CA PRO A 29 -8.57 7.77 17.37
C PRO A 29 -7.58 8.09 18.49
N ARG A 30 -8.01 8.06 19.75
CA ARG A 30 -7.16 8.33 20.92
C ARG A 30 -6.34 7.12 21.33
N SER A 31 -6.75 5.92 20.93
CA SER A 31 -6.11 4.65 21.28
C SER A 31 -5.21 4.09 20.19
N SER A 32 -5.32 4.62 18.96
CA SER A 32 -4.68 4.03 17.78
C SER A 32 -4.36 5.09 16.73
N TYR A 33 -3.11 5.10 16.28
CA TYR A 33 -2.65 5.97 15.20
C TYR A 33 -3.43 5.73 13.89
N SER A 34 -3.64 4.47 13.51
CA SER A 34 -4.41 4.13 12.30
C SER A 34 -5.88 4.51 12.42
N ALA A 35 -6.51 4.33 13.59
CA ALA A 35 -7.86 4.85 13.84
C ALA A 35 -7.89 6.39 13.68
N GLY A 36 -6.86 7.08 14.15
CA GLY A 36 -6.71 8.52 13.96
C GLY A 36 -6.58 8.93 12.49
N LEU A 37 -5.82 8.19 11.68
CA LEU A 37 -5.73 8.43 10.24
C LEU A 37 -7.09 8.22 9.56
N LEU A 38 -7.75 7.11 9.84
CA LEU A 38 -9.04 6.74 9.24
C LEU A 38 -10.14 7.75 9.63
N ALA A 39 -10.15 8.22 10.88
CA ALA A 39 -11.11 9.22 11.35
C ALA A 39 -10.88 10.62 10.78
N ARG A 40 -9.63 11.01 10.52
CA ARG A 40 -9.31 12.28 9.83
C ARG A 40 -9.63 12.26 8.34
N GLY A 41 -9.83 11.08 7.76
CA GLY A 41 -10.19 10.92 6.36
C GLY A 41 -9.01 11.07 5.39
N PRO A 42 -9.31 11.19 4.09
CA PRO A 42 -8.34 10.99 3.01
C PRO A 42 -7.12 11.90 3.07
N ASP A 43 -7.31 13.18 3.36
CA ASP A 43 -6.22 14.16 3.39
C ASP A 43 -5.08 13.75 4.34
N ALA A 44 -5.41 13.08 5.46
CA ALA A 44 -4.42 12.68 6.44
C ALA A 44 -3.48 11.58 5.94
N PHE A 45 -4.00 10.52 5.32
CA PHE A 45 -3.17 9.42 4.83
C PHE A 45 -2.63 9.68 3.41
N LEU A 46 -3.34 10.43 2.57
CA LEU A 46 -2.84 10.80 1.24
C LEU A 46 -1.63 11.75 1.33
N LYS A 47 -1.62 12.67 2.30
CA LYS A 47 -0.43 13.49 2.59
C LYS A 47 0.77 12.61 2.94
N LYS A 48 0.57 11.64 3.84
CA LYS A 48 1.64 10.70 4.23
C LYS A 48 2.13 9.87 3.05
N ILE A 49 1.24 9.37 2.18
CA ILE A 49 1.66 8.67 0.94
C ILE A 49 2.63 9.54 0.12
N GLY A 50 2.33 10.83 -0.07
CA GLY A 50 3.21 11.73 -0.82
C GLY A 50 4.56 11.99 -0.12
N GLU A 51 4.54 12.11 1.21
CA GLU A 51 5.73 12.26 2.07
C GLU A 51 6.64 11.03 1.96
N GLU A 52 6.11 9.84 2.26
CA GLU A 52 6.86 8.59 2.24
C GLU A 52 7.38 8.22 0.84
N ALA A 53 6.60 8.51 -0.21
CA ALA A 53 7.07 8.32 -1.58
C ALA A 53 8.29 9.19 -1.89
N THR A 54 8.30 10.43 -1.41
CA THR A 54 9.44 11.34 -1.57
C THR A 54 10.63 10.85 -0.75
N GLU A 55 10.41 10.41 0.49
CA GLU A 55 11.47 9.89 1.36
C GLU A 55 12.09 8.60 0.80
N LEU A 56 11.27 7.69 0.27
CA LEU A 56 11.75 6.49 -0.42
C LEU A 56 12.62 6.82 -1.63
N VAL A 57 12.21 7.79 -2.46
CA VAL A 57 13.01 8.26 -3.60
C VAL A 57 14.36 8.79 -3.13
N MET A 58 14.37 9.58 -2.05
CA MET A 58 15.60 10.14 -1.49
C MET A 58 16.51 9.05 -0.90
N ALA A 59 15.95 8.13 -0.11
CA ALA A 59 16.70 7.00 0.45
C ALA A 59 17.32 6.11 -0.63
N ALA A 60 16.59 5.86 -1.72
CA ALA A 60 17.08 5.11 -2.87
C ALA A 60 18.21 5.84 -3.61
N LYS A 61 18.05 7.15 -3.82
CA LYS A 61 19.07 8.00 -4.43
C LYS A 61 20.36 8.03 -3.60
N ASP A 62 20.24 8.10 -2.28
CA ASP A 62 21.37 8.15 -1.36
C ASP A 62 21.99 6.76 -1.10
N GLY A 63 21.34 5.70 -1.57
CA GLY A 63 21.87 4.33 -1.51
C GLY A 63 21.95 3.76 -0.10
N VAL A 64 21.02 4.12 0.79
CA VAL A 64 21.00 3.69 2.20
C VAL A 64 19.97 2.55 2.36
N PRO A 65 20.37 1.26 2.37
CA PRO A 65 19.44 0.13 2.28
C PRO A 65 18.42 0.08 3.41
N GLU A 66 18.85 0.38 4.64
CA GLU A 66 17.98 0.34 5.82
C GLU A 66 16.87 1.38 5.72
N ARG A 67 17.19 2.58 5.21
CA ARG A 67 16.20 3.63 4.96
C ARG A 67 15.28 3.23 3.82
N ILE A 68 15.79 2.66 2.73
CA ILE A 68 14.95 2.21 1.61
C ILE A 68 13.87 1.24 2.10
N VAL A 69 14.25 0.26 2.92
CA VAL A 69 13.30 -0.71 3.48
C VAL A 69 12.30 -0.02 4.42
N SER A 70 12.77 0.89 5.28
CA SER A 70 11.92 1.63 6.21
C SER A 70 10.87 2.48 5.47
N GLU A 71 11.28 3.35 4.54
CA GLU A 71 10.34 4.24 3.85
C GLU A 71 9.42 3.47 2.91
N ALA A 72 9.88 2.35 2.33
CA ALA A 72 9.02 1.48 1.54
C ALA A 72 7.93 0.83 2.42
N ALA A 73 8.27 0.42 3.64
CA ALA A 73 7.31 -0.13 4.58
C ALA A 73 6.27 0.93 5.01
N ASP A 74 6.69 2.16 5.29
CA ASP A 74 5.78 3.25 5.66
C ASP A 74 4.86 3.65 4.49
N LEU A 75 5.41 3.72 3.26
CA LEU A 75 4.61 3.92 2.06
C LEU A 75 3.56 2.82 1.88
N TRP A 76 3.94 1.55 2.07
CA TRP A 76 3.01 0.43 1.99
C TRP A 76 1.94 0.50 3.08
N PHE A 77 2.33 0.79 4.33
CA PHE A 77 1.40 0.95 5.44
C PHE A 77 0.34 2.03 5.15
N HIS A 78 0.76 3.22 4.72
CA HIS A 78 -0.18 4.28 4.39
C HIS A 78 -1.04 3.96 3.15
N THR A 79 -0.51 3.18 2.20
CA THR A 79 -1.30 2.63 1.09
C THR A 79 -2.38 1.67 1.60
N LEU A 80 -2.07 0.79 2.56
CA LEU A 80 -3.07 -0.12 3.17
C LEU A 80 -4.17 0.65 3.92
N VAL A 81 -3.82 1.75 4.61
CA VAL A 81 -4.79 2.64 5.25
C VAL A 81 -5.73 3.24 4.20
N ALA A 82 -5.19 3.71 3.07
CA ALA A 82 -5.98 4.24 1.96
C ALA A 82 -6.92 3.18 1.37
N LEU A 83 -6.41 1.98 1.07
CA LEU A 83 -7.24 0.87 0.58
C LEU A 83 -8.39 0.56 1.54
N THR A 84 -8.08 0.45 2.84
CA THR A 84 -9.08 0.18 3.89
C THR A 84 -10.19 1.24 3.89
N HIS A 85 -9.82 2.53 3.83
CA HIS A 85 -10.77 3.64 3.78
C HIS A 85 -11.71 3.53 2.55
N TYR A 86 -11.19 3.12 1.40
CA TYR A 86 -11.95 2.92 0.18
C TYR A 86 -12.62 1.54 0.08
N LYS A 87 -12.65 0.75 1.17
CA LYS A 87 -13.23 -0.59 1.22
C LYS A 87 -12.59 -1.58 0.24
N LEU A 88 -11.31 -1.37 -0.02
CA LEU A 88 -10.44 -2.25 -0.80
C LEU A 88 -9.47 -2.96 0.14
N ARG A 89 -8.88 -4.05 -0.34
CA ARG A 89 -7.92 -4.83 0.43
C ARG A 89 -6.62 -5.06 -0.34
N PRO A 90 -5.50 -5.36 0.34
CA PRO A 90 -4.24 -5.69 -0.34
C PRO A 90 -4.38 -6.85 -1.33
N GLU A 91 -5.27 -7.81 -1.08
CA GLU A 91 -5.52 -8.92 -1.99
C GLU A 91 -6.02 -8.46 -3.37
N ASP A 92 -6.71 -7.31 -3.45
CA ASP A 92 -7.12 -6.71 -4.73
C ASP A 92 -5.91 -6.20 -5.52
N VAL A 93 -4.96 -5.56 -4.83
CA VAL A 93 -3.69 -5.10 -5.44
C VAL A 93 -2.83 -6.29 -5.84
N LEU A 94 -2.70 -7.29 -4.98
CA LEU A 94 -1.94 -8.52 -5.28
C LEU A 94 -2.52 -9.27 -6.47
N ARG A 95 -3.84 -9.33 -6.61
CA ARG A 95 -4.50 -9.91 -7.78
C ARG A 95 -4.16 -9.14 -9.06
N GLU A 96 -4.15 -7.81 -8.99
CA GLU A 96 -3.74 -6.98 -10.13
C GLU A 96 -2.25 -7.16 -10.47
N LEU A 97 -1.37 -7.30 -9.46
CA LEU A 97 0.04 -7.61 -9.67
C LEU A 97 0.21 -8.99 -10.31
N ALA A 98 -0.47 -10.02 -9.82
CA ALA A 98 -0.45 -11.36 -10.40
C ALA A 98 -0.97 -11.38 -11.85
N ARG A 99 -1.95 -10.53 -12.18
CA ARG A 99 -2.43 -10.37 -13.57
C ARG A 99 -1.35 -9.76 -14.49
N ARG A 100 -0.47 -8.91 -13.95
CA ARG A 100 0.64 -8.28 -14.67
C ARG A 100 1.91 -9.14 -14.67
N GLU A 101 2.04 -10.04 -13.71
CA GLU A 101 3.15 -10.97 -13.60
C GLU A 101 3.24 -11.82 -14.87
N GLY A 102 4.42 -11.83 -15.51
CA GLY A 102 4.63 -12.53 -16.78
C GLY A 102 4.19 -11.78 -18.05
N VAL A 103 3.46 -10.67 -17.94
CA VAL A 103 3.23 -9.73 -19.04
C VAL A 103 4.35 -8.69 -18.99
N SER A 104 5.34 -8.79 -19.88
CA SER A 104 6.41 -7.78 -19.87
C SER A 104 5.80 -6.39 -20.07
N GLY A 105 6.23 -5.40 -19.28
CA GLY A 105 5.76 -4.02 -19.42
C GLY A 105 6.01 -3.41 -20.81
N LEU A 106 6.86 -4.05 -21.61
CA LEU A 106 7.06 -3.78 -23.04
C LEU A 106 5.93 -4.33 -23.91
N ALA A 107 5.45 -5.55 -23.64
CA ALA A 107 4.32 -6.15 -24.35
C ALA A 107 3.01 -5.38 -24.06
N GLU A 108 2.79 -4.92 -22.82
CA GLU A 108 1.63 -4.13 -22.46
C GLU A 108 1.66 -2.72 -23.11
N LYS A 109 2.85 -2.09 -23.21
CA LYS A 109 3.04 -0.84 -23.97
C LYS A 109 2.82 -1.03 -25.47
N ALA A 110 3.29 -2.14 -26.05
CA ALA A 110 3.09 -2.44 -27.47
C ALA A 110 1.61 -2.71 -27.82
N ALA A 111 0.88 -3.38 -26.92
CA ALA A 111 -0.56 -3.60 -27.07
C ALA A 111 -1.38 -2.29 -26.98
N ARG A 112 -0.94 -1.33 -26.15
CA ARG A 112 -1.58 0.01 -26.07
C ARG A 112 -1.24 0.90 -27.27
N GLY A 113 -0.05 0.75 -27.85
CA GLY A 113 0.37 1.49 -29.05
C GLY A 113 -0.25 1.00 -30.37
N SER A 114 -0.90 -0.17 -30.38
CA SER A 114 -1.54 -0.76 -31.57
C SER A 114 -3.07 -0.62 -31.59
N GLY A 115 -3.66 -0.03 -30.55
CA GLY A 115 -5.10 0.26 -30.45
C GLY A 115 -5.48 1.73 -30.67
N GLY A 116 -4.55 2.58 -31.11
CA GLY A 116 -4.79 4.00 -31.38
C GLY A 116 -4.55 4.35 -32.84
N ALA A 117 -5.60 4.16 -33.67
CA ALA A 117 -5.90 4.71 -35.00
C ALA A 117 -6.39 3.59 -35.95
N PRO A 118 -7.36 3.84 -36.84
CA PRO A 118 -7.88 5.16 -37.27
C PRO A 118 -9.02 5.73 -36.41
#